data_AF-A0A7J3VRN1-F1
#
_entry.id   AF-A0A7J3VRN1-F1
#
_cell.length_a   1.000
_cell.length_b   1.000
_cell.length_c   1.000
_cell.angle_alpha   90.00
_cell.angle_beta   90.00
_cell.angle_gamma   90.00
#
_symmetry.space_group_name_H-M   'P 1'
#
loop_
_entity.id
_entity.type
_entity.pdbx_description
1 polymer ?
#
loop_
_entity_poly.entity_id
_entity_poly.type
_entity_poly.pdbx_seq_one_letter_code
_entity_poly.pdbx_strand_id
1 'polypeptide(L)'
;MIIRALALVLALAVAQLAQGIAMRMNLADPAMLTPPHIGLGVITALILMGLTRNARREKLHISADVAFLTLLFVAQGIAGVFILAEVEAASLIHLGLSFFIVAASASTLVLSASL
;
A
#
# COMPACT_ATOMS: atom_id res chain seq x y z
N MET A 1 -2.79 -19.83 -0.02
CA MET A 1 -1.70 -18.98 -0.56
C MET A 1 -2.08 -17.49 -0.56
N ILE A 2 -3.29 -17.12 -0.99
CA ILE A 2 -3.71 -15.70 -1.06
C ILE A 2 -3.73 -14.97 0.30
N ILE A 3 -4.22 -15.63 1.36
CA ILE A 3 -4.21 -15.07 2.74
C ILE A 3 -2.80 -14.67 3.17
N ARG A 4 -1.79 -15.51 2.92
CA ARG A 4 -0.39 -15.22 3.27
C ARG A 4 0.14 -14.01 2.51
N ALA A 5 -0.21 -13.90 1.23
CA ALA A 5 0.20 -12.76 0.42
C ALA A 5 -0.53 -11.47 0.84
N LEU A 6 -1.81 -11.53 1.21
CA LEU A 6 -2.55 -10.40 1.78
C LEU A 6 -1.99 -9.98 3.14
N ALA A 7 -1.61 -10.94 3.99
CA ALA A 7 -0.94 -10.65 5.26
C ALA A 7 0.42 -9.97 5.04
N LEU A 8 1.19 -10.40 4.03
CA LEU A 8 2.41 -9.73 3.63
C LEU A 8 2.13 -8.30 3.14
N VAL A 9 1.12 -8.10 2.28
CA VAL A 9 0.72 -6.75 1.82
C VAL A 9 0.35 -5.85 3.01
N LEU A 10 -0.42 -6.36 3.97
CA LEU A 10 -0.76 -5.61 5.17
C LEU A 10 0.49 -5.23 5.98
N ALA A 11 1.40 -6.17 6.21
CA ALA A 11 2.65 -5.91 6.92
C ALA A 11 3.51 -4.85 6.22
N LEU A 12 3.62 -4.93 4.88
CA LEU A 12 4.34 -3.95 4.08
C LEU A 12 3.67 -2.57 4.13
N ALA A 13 2.34 -2.51 3.99
CA ALA A 13 1.59 -1.25 4.07
C ALA A 13 1.76 -0.58 5.44
N VAL A 14 1.73 -1.35 6.54
CA VAL A 14 1.99 -0.83 7.90
C VAL A 14 3.43 -0.33 8.04
N ALA A 15 4.41 -1.07 7.55
CA ALA A 15 5.81 -0.65 7.57
C ALA A 15 6.02 0.65 6.77
N GLN A 16 5.41 0.76 5.59
CA GLN A 16 5.47 1.97 4.77
C GLN A 16 4.78 3.16 5.45
N LEU A 17 3.62 2.97 6.07
CA LEU A 17 2.96 4.02 6.85
C LEU A 17 3.86 4.50 8.00
N ALA A 18 4.46 3.57 8.74
CA ALA A 18 5.39 3.90 9.82
C ALA A 18 6.61 4.70 9.31
N GLN A 19 7.19 4.31 8.17
CA GLN A 19 8.27 5.07 7.53
C GLN A 19 7.81 6.47 7.10
N GLY A 20 6.62 6.60 6.50
CA GLY A 20 6.05 7.88 6.10
C GLY A 20 5.84 8.83 7.27
N ILE A 21 5.33 8.30 8.40
CA ILE A 21 5.19 9.06 9.65
C ILE A 21 6.56 9.44 10.21
N ALA A 22 7.52 8.51 10.24
CA ALA A 22 8.87 8.78 10.74
C ALA A 22 9.56 9.90 9.95
N MET A 23 9.47 9.89 8.62
CA MET A 23 9.98 10.97 7.77
C MET A 23 9.25 12.29 8.04
N ARG A 24 7.91 12.27 8.13
CA ARG A 24 7.12 13.49 8.37
C ARG A 24 7.38 14.12 9.73
N MET A 25 7.68 13.31 10.74
CA MET A 25 7.99 13.74 12.10
C MET A 25 9.50 13.99 12.34
N ASN A 26 10.34 13.90 11.29
CA ASN A 26 11.80 14.02 11.38
C ASN A 26 12.43 13.08 12.42
N LEU A 27 11.87 11.87 12.59
CA LEU A 27 12.37 10.86 13.52
C LEU A 27 13.60 10.12 12.98
N ALA A 28 13.85 10.20 11.67
CA ALA A 28 15.06 9.71 11.02
C ALA A 28 15.38 10.55 9.78
N ASP A 29 16.62 10.45 9.30
CA ASP A 29 17.07 11.16 8.10
C ASP A 29 16.25 10.75 6.86
N PRO A 30 15.52 11.69 6.23
CA PRO A 30 14.77 11.41 5.00
C PRO A 30 15.64 10.86 3.87
N ALA A 31 16.93 11.23 3.80
CA ALA A 31 17.84 10.73 2.78
C ALA A 31 18.10 9.22 2.91
N MET A 32 18.04 8.69 4.14
CA MET A 32 18.19 7.25 4.39
C MET A 32 16.87 6.48 4.22
N LEU A 33 15.73 7.10 4.54
CA LEU A 33 14.42 6.44 4.50
C LEU A 33 13.71 6.51 3.14
N THR A 34 13.96 7.54 2.33
CA THR A 34 13.23 7.73 1.07
C THR A 34 13.47 6.61 0.05
N PRO A 35 14.72 6.20 -0.26
CA PRO A 35 14.95 5.10 -1.20
C PRO A 35 14.30 3.77 -0.79
N PRO A 36 14.47 3.26 0.45
CA PRO A 36 13.81 2.02 0.85
C PRO A 36 12.27 2.18 0.93
N HIS A 37 11.74 3.35 1.28
CA HIS A 37 10.30 3.60 1.27
C HIS A 37 9.70 3.46 -0.13
N ILE A 38 10.35 4.07 -1.14
CA ILE A 38 9.94 3.95 -2.55
C ILE A 38 10.08 2.49 -3.02
N GLY A 39 11.21 1.83 -2.71
CA GLY A 39 11.44 0.44 -3.08
C GLY A 39 10.39 -0.53 -2.52
N LEU A 40 10.03 -0.37 -1.25
CA LEU A 40 8.96 -1.14 -0.61
C LEU A 40 7.61 -0.88 -1.26
N GLY A 41 7.33 0.36 -1.66
CA GLY A 41 6.12 0.70 -2.42
C GLY A 41 6.04 -0.03 -3.76
N VAL A 42 7.12 -0.02 -4.54
CA VAL A 42 7.17 -0.72 -5.82
C VAL A 42 6.97 -2.23 -5.63
N ILE A 43 7.65 -2.85 -4.66
CA ILE A 43 7.50 -4.28 -4.38
C ILE A 43 6.06 -4.61 -3.98
N THR A 44 5.46 -3.81 -3.10
CA THR A 44 4.07 -4.01 -2.65
C THR A 44 3.08 -3.89 -3.82
N ALA A 45 3.28 -2.92 -4.72
CA ALA A 45 2.47 -2.77 -5.92
C ALA A 45 2.59 -3.98 -6.86
N LEU A 46 3.80 -4.53 -7.07
CA LEU A 46 4.00 -5.75 -7.88
C LEU A 46 3.27 -6.95 -7.28
N ILE A 47 3.33 -7.13 -5.96
CA ILE A 47 2.61 -8.20 -5.25
C ILE A 47 1.09 -8.02 -5.44
N LEU A 48 0.57 -6.80 -5.27
CA LEU A 48 -0.85 -6.48 -5.45
C LEU A 48 -1.35 -6.73 -6.88
N MET A 49 -0.56 -6.40 -7.91
CA MET A 49 -0.89 -6.73 -9.29
C MET A 49 -0.95 -8.24 -9.53
N GLY A 50 0.02 -8.99 -8.99
CA GLY A 50 0.01 -10.45 -9.03
C GLY A 50 -1.21 -11.05 -8.33
N LEU A 51 -1.56 -10.54 -7.15
CA LEU A 51 -2.73 -10.97 -6.39
C LEU A 51 -4.03 -10.65 -7.11
N THR A 52 -4.17 -9.45 -7.68
CA THR A 52 -5.35 -9.05 -8.47
C THR A 52 -5.55 -9.99 -9.65
N ARG A 53 -4.48 -10.24 -10.42
CA ARG A 53 -4.54 -11.17 -11.56
C ARG A 53 -4.94 -12.57 -11.09
N ASN A 54 -4.32 -13.08 -10.02
CA ASN A 54 -4.60 -14.40 -9.50
C ASN A 54 -6.04 -14.53 -8.99
N ALA A 55 -6.50 -13.59 -8.17
CA ALA A 55 -7.87 -13.59 -7.64
C ALA A 55 -8.93 -13.54 -8.74
N ARG A 56 -8.70 -12.78 -9.82
CA ARG A 56 -9.59 -12.74 -10.98
C ARG A 56 -9.60 -14.06 -11.76
N ARG A 57 -8.43 -14.64 -12.04
CA ARG A 57 -8.33 -15.91 -12.78
C ARG A 57 -9.00 -17.06 -12.05
N GLU A 58 -8.80 -17.14 -10.74
CA GLU A 58 -9.38 -18.15 -9.85
C GLU A 58 -10.83 -17.81 -9.43
N LYS A 59 -11.41 -16.72 -9.93
CA LYS A 59 -12.77 -16.25 -9.62
C LYS A 59 -13.05 -16.15 -8.11
N LEU A 60 -12.07 -15.70 -7.33
CA LEU A 60 -12.22 -15.52 -5.89
C LEU A 60 -13.20 -14.38 -5.60
N HIS A 61 -14.00 -14.54 -4.54
CA HIS A 61 -14.98 -13.55 -4.11
C HIS A 61 -14.33 -12.18 -3.77
N ILE A 62 -13.11 -12.19 -3.23
CA ILE A 62 -12.32 -10.97 -2.92
C ILE A 62 -11.70 -10.28 -4.15
N SER A 63 -11.95 -10.76 -5.38
CA SER A 63 -11.25 -10.22 -6.56
C SER A 63 -11.50 -8.73 -6.80
N ALA A 64 -12.69 -8.22 -6.44
CA ALA A 64 -13.01 -6.80 -6.50
C ALA A 64 -12.25 -6.00 -5.43
N ASP A 65 -12.20 -6.51 -4.19
CA ASP A 65 -11.51 -5.86 -3.08
C ASP A 65 -10.00 -5.73 -3.32
N VAL A 66 -9.35 -6.79 -3.83
CA VAL A 66 -7.93 -6.77 -4.18
C VAL A 66 -7.65 -5.80 -5.33
N ALA A 67 -8.55 -5.71 -6.31
CA ALA A 67 -8.43 -4.75 -7.41
C ALA A 67 -8.59 -3.31 -6.91
N PHE A 68 -9.54 -3.05 -6.00
CA PHE A 68 -9.73 -1.76 -5.37
C PHE A 68 -8.50 -1.35 -4.54
N LEU A 69 -7.96 -2.28 -3.74
CA LEU A 69 -6.73 -2.07 -2.98
C LEU A 69 -5.54 -1.73 -3.90
N THR A 70 -5.43 -2.40 -5.05
CA THR A 70 -4.40 -2.09 -6.06
C THR A 70 -4.57 -0.68 -6.62
N LEU A 71 -5.80 -0.26 -6.92
CA LEU A 71 -6.09 1.09 -7.39
C LEU A 71 -5.73 2.15 -6.34
N LEU A 72 -6.07 1.92 -5.07
CA LEU A 72 -5.67 2.82 -3.98
C LEU A 72 -4.15 2.96 -3.90
N PHE A 73 -3.42 1.85 -4.05
CA PHE A 73 -1.96 1.85 -4.02
C PHE A 73 -1.35 2.63 -5.19
N VAL A 74 -1.95 2.53 -6.39
CA VAL A 74 -1.56 3.36 -7.55
C VAL A 74 -1.81 4.84 -7.28
N ALA A 75 -2.99 5.19 -6.76
CA ALA A 75 -3.31 6.59 -6.42
C ALA A 75 -2.35 7.16 -5.35
N GLN A 76 -1.99 6.35 -4.35
CA GLN A 76 -1.03 6.72 -3.33
C GLN A 76 0.38 6.89 -3.90
N GLY A 77 0.83 5.99 -4.78
CA GLY A 77 2.09 6.15 -5.50
C GLY A 77 2.15 7.43 -6.35
N ILE A 78 1.06 7.76 -7.04
CA ILE A 78 0.94 9.03 -7.79
C ILE A 78 1.07 10.22 -6.85
N ALA A 79 0.37 10.22 -5.71
CA ALA A 79 0.52 11.27 -4.70
C ALA A 79 1.97 11.38 -4.21
N GLY A 80 2.68 10.25 -4.09
CA GLY A 80 4.10 10.21 -3.70
C GLY A 80 5.01 10.88 -4.73
N VAL A 81 4.74 10.69 -6.02
CA VAL A 81 5.45 11.40 -7.10
C VAL A 81 5.23 12.91 -7.00
N PHE A 82 4.01 13.37 -6.70
CA PHE A 82 3.73 14.80 -6.52
C PHE A 82 4.41 15.41 -5.28
N ILE A 83 4.68 14.62 -4.24
CA ILE A 83 5.51 15.08 -3.10
C ILE A 83 6.94 15.37 -3.57
N LEU A 84 7.51 14.51 -4.42
CA LEU A 84 8.85 14.74 -4.99
C LEU A 84 8.89 15.97 -5.90
N ALA A 85 7.75 16.39 -6.44
CA ALA A 85 7.56 17.62 -7.19
C ALA A 85 7.18 18.83 -6.29
N GLU A 86 7.40 18.74 -4.98
CA GLU A 86 7.17 19.81 -4.00
C GLU A 86 5.72 20.31 -3.89
N VAL A 87 4.73 19.47 -4.24
CA VAL A 87 3.31 19.81 -4.07
C VAL A 87 2.87 19.52 -2.63
N GLU A 88 2.79 20.55 -1.80
CA GLU A 88 2.56 20.41 -0.35
C GLU A 88 1.27 19.63 0.00
N ALA A 89 0.17 19.92 -0.70
CA ALA A 89 -1.11 19.23 -0.49
C ALA A 89 -1.03 17.71 -0.76
N ALA A 90 -0.10 17.27 -1.62
CA ALA A 90 0.07 15.85 -1.95
C ALA A 90 0.56 15.04 -0.74
N SER A 91 1.29 15.67 0.20
CA SER A 91 1.75 15.00 1.43
C SER A 91 0.59 14.52 2.30
N LEU A 92 -0.42 15.37 2.49
CA LEU A 92 -1.62 15.03 3.27
C LEU A 92 -2.47 13.97 2.56
N ILE A 93 -2.65 14.09 1.25
CA ILE A 93 -3.39 13.11 0.44
C ILE A 93 -2.69 11.74 0.51
N HIS A 94 -1.38 11.71 0.32
CA HIS A 94 -0.56 10.49 0.39
C HIS A 94 -0.66 9.82 1.76
N LEU A 95 -0.59 10.59 2.85
CA LEU A 95 -0.73 10.06 4.21
C LEU A 95 -2.15 9.53 4.46
N GLY A 96 -3.18 10.26 4.06
CA GLY A 96 -4.57 9.82 4.17
C GLY A 96 -4.84 8.51 3.39
N LEU A 97 -4.34 8.43 2.15
CA LEU A 97 -4.42 7.20 1.36
C LEU A 97 -3.66 6.04 2.02
N SER A 98 -2.52 6.31 2.67
CA SER A 98 -1.74 5.28 3.36
C SER A 98 -2.51 4.65 4.52
N PHE A 99 -3.21 5.44 5.34
CA PHE A 99 -4.12 4.90 6.37
C PHE A 99 -5.25 4.07 5.77
N PHE A 100 -5.84 4.56 4.68
CA PHE A 100 -6.93 3.86 4.01
C PHE A 100 -6.47 2.53 3.38
N ILE A 101 -5.27 2.48 2.81
CA ILE A 101 -4.64 1.26 2.29
C ILE A 101 -4.41 0.23 3.40
N VAL A 102 -3.93 0.65 4.58
CA VAL A 102 -3.77 -0.26 5.73
C VAL A 102 -5.12 -0.84 6.14
N ALA A 103 -6.16 -0.01 6.29
CA ALA A 103 -7.50 -0.45 6.63
C ALA A 103 -8.11 -1.39 5.57
N ALA A 104 -7.99 -1.03 4.29
CA ALA A 104 -8.48 -1.84 3.18
C ALA A 104 -7.74 -3.19 3.08
N SER A 105 -6.43 -3.20 3.31
CA SER A 105 -5.62 -4.43 3.35
C SER A 105 -6.06 -5.35 4.48
N ALA A 106 -6.29 -4.80 5.68
CA ALA A 106 -6.78 -5.56 6.83
C ALA A 106 -8.18 -6.12 6.58
N SER A 107 -9.10 -5.29 6.07
CA SER A 107 -10.46 -5.73 5.74
C SER A 107 -10.46 -6.85 4.69
N THR A 108 -9.67 -6.69 3.63
CA THR A 108 -9.56 -7.71 2.55
C THR A 108 -8.98 -9.02 3.09
N LEU A 109 -8.00 -8.95 3.98
CA LEU A 109 -7.43 -10.12 4.65
C LEU A 109 -8.48 -10.85 5.50
N VAL A 110 -9.25 -10.11 6.31
CA VAL A 110 -10.30 -10.69 7.16
C VAL A 110 -11.37 -11.36 6.31
N LEU A 111 -11.87 -10.68 5.27
CA LEU A 111 -12.85 -11.24 4.34
C LEU A 111 -12.33 -12.52 3.67
N SER A 112 -11.06 -12.53 3.27
CA SER A 112 -10.41 -13.71 2.69
C SER A 112 -10.24 -14.87 3.67
N ALA A 113 -10.26 -14.62 4.98
CA ALA A 113 -10.07 -15.64 6.03
C ALA A 113 -11.38 -16.17 6.61
N SER A 114 -12.49 -15.43 6.42
CA SER A 114 -13.83 -15.80 6.89
C SER A 114 -14.58 -16.77 5.98
N LEU A 115 -13.96 -17.23 4.89
CA LEU A 115 -14.52 -18.09 3.85
C LEU A 115 -13.61 -19.30 3.61
#